data_AF-A0A7M3M9B0-F1
#
_entry.id   AF-A0A7M3M9B0-F1
#
_cell.length_a   1.000
_cell.length_b   1.000
_cell.length_c   1.000
_cell.angle_alpha   90.00
_cell.angle_beta   90.00
_cell.angle_gamma   90.00
#
_symmetry.space_group_name_H-M   'P 1'
#
loop_
_entity.id
_entity.type
_entity.pdbx_description
1 polymer ?
#
loop_
_entity_poly.entity_id
_entity_poly.type
_entity_poly.pdbx_seq_one_letter_code
_entity_poly.pdbx_strand_id
1 'polypeptide(L)'
;MKTFTQKLSVAMLLCASLSGVTTMSYAEATNPNAPVSMVTAWDKTFPESDKVDHRKVSFQNRYGITLVGDLYLPKNHADRKLAAIVVSGPFGAVK
;
A
#
# COMPACT_ATOMS: atom_id res chain seq x y z
N MET A 1 -21.56 44.03 -46.29
CA MET A 1 -20.38 44.44 -45.48
C MET A 1 -20.44 43.69 -44.16
N LYS A 2 -19.32 43.10 -43.75
CA LYS A 2 -19.13 42.17 -42.61
C LYS A 2 -19.56 42.83 -41.29
N THR A 3 -20.22 42.14 -40.36
CA THR A 3 -19.65 41.51 -39.13
C THR A 3 -20.85 41.21 -38.20
N PHE A 4 -20.90 40.31 -37.21
CA PHE A 4 -20.03 39.28 -36.64
C PHE A 4 -20.78 38.82 -35.36
N THR A 5 -21.06 37.52 -35.19
CA THR A 5 -21.01 36.81 -33.88
C THR A 5 -22.16 37.13 -32.87
N GLN A 6 -22.84 36.23 -32.15
CA GLN A 6 -22.68 34.83 -31.81
C GLN A 6 -24.05 34.27 -31.35
N LYS A 7 -24.18 32.96 -31.45
CA LYS A 7 -25.33 32.07 -31.22
C LYS A 7 -25.81 32.10 -29.74
N LEU A 8 -27.12 32.06 -29.44
CA LEU A 8 -28.01 30.87 -29.35
C LEU A 8 -27.41 29.85 -28.34
N SER A 9 -28.05 29.30 -27.30
CA SER A 9 -29.41 29.33 -26.76
C SER A 9 -29.47 28.34 -25.59
N VAL A 10 -30.46 28.51 -24.70
CA VAL A 10 -31.28 27.43 -24.06
C VAL A 10 -30.54 26.50 -23.08
N ALA A 11 -30.64 26.78 -21.78
CA ALA A 11 -31.67 26.26 -20.86
C ALA A 11 -31.46 24.79 -20.42
N MET A 12 -31.03 24.70 -19.18
CA MET A 12 -31.11 23.56 -18.25
C MET A 12 -32.49 22.91 -18.30
N LEU A 13 -32.58 21.60 -18.61
CA LEU A 13 -33.50 20.63 -17.99
C LEU A 13 -33.29 19.20 -18.54
N LEU A 14 -33.21 18.25 -17.59
CA LEU A 14 -33.56 16.82 -17.67
C LEU A 14 -32.89 15.91 -18.73
N CYS A 15 -32.07 14.97 -18.24
CA CYS A 15 -32.20 13.51 -18.46
C CYS A 15 -30.84 12.81 -18.28
N ALA A 16 -30.61 12.21 -17.11
CA ALA A 16 -29.68 11.10 -16.98
C ALA A 16 -30.26 10.09 -15.99
N SER A 17 -31.26 9.37 -16.50
CA SER A 17 -31.74 8.11 -15.95
C SER A 17 -30.59 7.10 -15.86
N LEU A 18 -30.37 6.59 -14.65
CA LEU A 18 -30.19 5.17 -14.36
C LEU A 18 -29.33 4.36 -15.35
N SER A 19 -28.01 4.47 -15.24
CA SER A 19 -27.12 3.38 -15.61
C SER A 19 -26.12 3.19 -14.47
N GLY A 20 -26.45 2.23 -13.59
CA GLY A 20 -25.53 1.72 -12.59
C GLY A 20 -24.37 1.04 -13.30
N VAL A 21 -23.33 1.80 -13.62
CA VAL A 21 -22.05 1.24 -14.03
C VAL A 21 -21.30 0.93 -12.75
N THR A 22 -21.29 -0.35 -12.38
CA THR A 22 -20.36 -0.89 -11.40
C THR A 22 -18.94 -0.61 -11.90
N THR A 23 -18.24 0.34 -11.29
CA THR A 23 -16.80 0.46 -11.47
C THR A 23 -16.17 -0.72 -10.74
N MET A 24 -16.07 -1.86 -11.43
CA MET A 24 -15.21 -2.94 -10.98
C MET A 24 -13.78 -2.42 -11.09
N SER A 25 -13.22 -1.96 -9.97
CA SER A 25 -11.78 -1.77 -9.85
C SER A 25 -11.14 -3.14 -10.07
N TYR A 26 -10.57 -3.34 -11.26
CA TYR A 26 -9.65 -4.43 -11.47
C TYR A 26 -8.47 -4.17 -10.53
N ALA A 27 -8.25 -5.08 -9.57
CA ALA A 27 -6.99 -5.11 -8.85
C ALA A 27 -5.90 -5.35 -9.90
N GLU A 28 -5.07 -4.33 -10.15
CA GLU A 28 -3.97 -4.42 -11.08
C GLU A 28 -3.01 -5.51 -10.58
N ALA A 29 -2.79 -6.54 -11.40
CA ALA A 29 -1.91 -7.65 -11.06
C ALA A 29 -0.47 -7.12 -11.01
N THR A 30 -0.09 -6.57 -9.85
CA THR A 30 1.25 -6.08 -9.61
C THR A 30 2.20 -7.27 -9.65
N ASN A 31 3.29 -7.16 -10.41
CA ASN A 31 4.31 -8.21 -10.47
C ASN A 31 4.71 -8.59 -9.02
N PRO A 32 4.54 -9.85 -8.59
CA PRO A 32 4.88 -10.27 -7.22
C PRO A 32 6.38 -10.12 -6.91
N ASN A 33 7.20 -9.90 -7.93
CA ASN A 33 8.63 -9.62 -7.83
C ASN A 33 8.96 -8.14 -8.08
N ALA A 34 7.96 -7.25 -8.13
CA ALA A 34 8.20 -5.82 -8.16
C ALA A 34 9.02 -5.38 -6.92
N PRO A 35 9.82 -4.30 -7.02
CA PRO A 35 10.64 -3.84 -5.91
C PRO A 35 9.80 -3.57 -4.66
N VAL A 36 10.08 -4.33 -3.61
CA VAL A 36 9.49 -4.15 -2.28
C VAL A 36 10.16 -2.95 -1.60
N SER A 37 9.34 -2.07 -1.00
CA SER A 37 9.81 -0.81 -0.42
C SER A 37 10.72 -1.05 0.79
N MET A 38 12.01 -0.75 0.62
CA MET A 38 13.06 -0.83 1.66
C MET A 38 13.41 0.57 2.17
N VAL A 39 12.44 1.25 2.77
CA VAL A 39 12.68 2.56 3.41
C VAL A 39 13.57 2.38 4.64
N THR A 40 14.63 3.19 4.74
CA THR A 40 15.55 3.18 5.88
C THR A 40 15.07 4.05 7.04
N ALA A 41 14.27 5.08 6.76
CA ALA A 41 13.65 5.93 7.77
C ALA A 41 12.54 5.18 8.52
N TRP A 42 12.33 5.57 9.79
CA TRP A 42 11.25 5.05 10.61
C TRP A 42 9.89 5.44 10.03
N ASP A 43 9.12 4.44 9.62
CA ASP A 43 7.91 4.61 8.82
C ASP A 43 6.65 4.05 9.51
N LYS A 44 6.71 3.77 10.82
CA LYS A 44 5.62 3.14 11.58
C LYS A 44 4.68 4.17 12.18
N THR A 45 3.44 3.74 12.43
CA THR A 45 2.40 4.55 13.08
C THR A 45 2.59 4.67 14.61
N PHE A 46 3.65 4.06 15.15
CA PHE A 46 4.00 4.06 16.56
C PHE A 46 5.47 4.48 16.74
N PRO A 47 5.85 4.99 17.93
CA PRO A 47 7.23 5.42 18.17
C PRO A 47 8.20 4.22 18.21
N GLU A 48 9.43 4.46 17.77
CA GLU A 48 10.51 3.49 17.92
C GLU A 48 10.85 3.27 19.40
N SER A 49 11.13 2.02 19.77
CA SER A 49 11.53 1.68 21.14
C SER A 49 13.04 1.51 21.24
N ASP A 50 13.63 2.15 22.25
CA ASP A 50 15.04 2.04 22.60
C ASP A 50 15.45 0.67 23.17
N LYS A 51 14.51 -0.22 23.48
CA LYS A 51 14.75 -1.54 24.07
C LYS A 51 14.94 -2.65 23.05
N VAL A 52 14.72 -2.37 21.77
CA VAL A 52 14.81 -3.35 20.67
C VAL A 52 15.70 -2.83 19.56
N ASP A 53 16.35 -3.74 18.86
CA ASP A 53 16.98 -3.48 17.57
C ASP A 53 15.97 -3.79 16.47
N HIS A 54 15.74 -2.83 15.58
CA HIS A 54 14.83 -2.97 14.43
C HIS A 54 15.62 -3.04 13.12
N ARG A 55 15.23 -3.96 12.24
CA ARG A 55 15.72 -3.98 10.85
C ARG A 55 14.69 -4.54 9.89
N LYS A 56 14.70 -4.07 8.66
CA LYS A 56 13.98 -4.73 7.56
C LYS A 56 14.71 -6.00 7.13
N VAL A 57 13.95 -7.06 6.90
CA VAL A 57 14.44 -8.33 6.37
C VAL A 57 13.63 -8.70 5.14
N SER A 58 14.26 -9.38 4.19
CA SER A 58 13.58 -9.98 3.03
C SER A 58 13.90 -11.46 2.94
N PHE A 59 12.92 -12.25 2.51
CA PHE A 59 13.09 -13.68 2.28
C PHE A 59 12.10 -14.16 1.22
N GLN A 60 12.48 -15.20 0.48
CA GLN A 60 11.59 -15.83 -0.48
C GLN A 60 10.79 -16.94 0.20
N ASN A 61 9.50 -17.00 -0.09
CA ASN A 61 8.67 -18.14 0.29
C ASN A 61 8.82 -19.30 -0.72
N ARG A 62 8.16 -20.41 -0.46
CA ARG A 62 8.21 -21.62 -1.33
C ARG A 62 7.67 -21.41 -2.75
N TYR A 63 6.95 -20.32 -3.00
CA TYR A 63 6.42 -19.95 -4.31
C TYR A 63 7.33 -18.95 -5.07
N GLY A 64 8.50 -18.63 -4.53
CA GLY A 64 9.43 -17.66 -5.13
C GLY A 64 9.01 -16.19 -4.94
N ILE A 65 8.01 -15.92 -4.10
CA ILE A 65 7.58 -14.55 -3.80
C ILE A 65 8.50 -13.98 -2.73
N THR A 66 9.10 -12.82 -2.99
CA THR A 66 9.93 -12.11 -2.02
C THR A 66 9.03 -11.34 -1.04
N LEU A 67 9.07 -11.73 0.22
CA LEU A 67 8.38 -11.05 1.31
C LEU A 67 9.35 -10.13 2.05
N VAL A 68 8.83 -9.01 2.55
CA VAL A 68 9.56 -8.09 3.44
C VAL A 68 8.84 -8.00 4.76
N GLY A 69 9.61 -8.02 5.84
CA GLY A 69 9.11 -7.84 7.20
C GLY A 69 10.03 -6.97 8.03
N ASP A 70 9.50 -6.48 9.14
CA ASP A 70 10.28 -5.81 10.17
C ASP A 70 10.64 -6.83 11.26
N LEU A 71 11.94 -7.02 11.50
CA LEU A 71 12.45 -7.86 12.58
C LEU A 71 12.77 -6.97 13.78
N TYR A 72 12.21 -7.34 14.94
CA TYR A 72 12.49 -6.71 16.23
C TYR A 72 13.20 -7.72 17.13
N LEU A 73 14.36 -7.34 17.67
CA LEU A 73 15.16 -8.19 18.54
C LEU A 73 15.40 -7.46 19.88
N PRO A 74 15.14 -8.08 21.03
CA PRO A 74 15.43 -7.44 22.32
C PRO A 74 16.90 -7.09 22.45
N LYS A 75 17.23 -5.89 22.90
CA LYS A 75 18.62 -5.54 23.25
C LYS A 75 19.08 -6.41 24.43
N ASN A 76 20.38 -6.68 24.48
CA ASN A 76 21.04 -7.46 25.54
C ASN A 76 20.57 -8.94 25.65
N HIS A 77 20.17 -9.55 24.54
CA HIS A 77 19.77 -10.96 24.54
C HIS A 77 20.95 -11.94 24.69
N ALA A 78 22.21 -11.47 24.64
CA ALA A 78 23.42 -12.29 24.54
C ALA A 78 23.38 -13.25 23.32
N ASP A 79 24.41 -14.06 23.11
CA ASP A 79 24.49 -14.98 21.95
C ASP A 79 23.63 -16.25 22.09
N ARG A 80 22.55 -16.18 22.89
CA ARG A 80 21.61 -17.29 23.09
C ARG A 80 20.48 -17.24 22.08
N LYS A 81 20.00 -18.41 21.67
CA LYS A 81 18.77 -18.53 20.88
C LYS A 81 17.56 -18.13 21.73
N LEU A 82 16.68 -17.34 21.15
CA LEU A 82 15.40 -16.95 21.72
C LEU A 82 14.25 -17.67 21.02
N ALA A 83 13.14 -17.86 21.73
CA ALA A 83 11.88 -18.16 21.08
C ALA A 83 11.47 -16.99 20.19
N ALA A 84 10.86 -17.28 19.04
CA ALA A 84 10.41 -16.28 18.08
C ALA A 84 8.89 -16.28 17.98
N ILE A 85 8.33 -15.10 17.70
CA ILE A 85 6.90 -14.89 17.44
C ILE A 85 6.78 -14.29 16.06
N VAL A 86 5.91 -14.86 15.23
CA VAL A 86 5.56 -14.31 13.92
C VAL A 86 4.20 -13.62 14.05
N VAL A 87 4.13 -12.36 13.63
CA VAL A 87 2.91 -11.55 13.65
C VAL A 87 2.57 -11.15 12.22
N SER A 88 1.32 -11.38 11.82
CA SER A 88 0.77 -10.94 10.53
C SER A 88 -0.37 -9.95 10.74
N GLY A 89 -0.46 -8.95 9.88
CA GLY A 89 -1.57 -8.00 9.88
C GLY A 89 -2.87 -8.60 9.33
N PRO A 90 -4.00 -7.89 9.50
CA PRO A 90 -5.25 -8.21 8.81
C PRO A 90 -5.10 -8.24 7.29
N PHE A 91 -5.94 -9.01 6.62
CA PHE A 91 -5.99 -9.01 5.16
C PHE A 91 -6.37 -7.62 4.62
N GLY A 92 -5.60 -7.12 3.66
CA GLY A 92 -5.83 -5.81 3.06
C GLY A 92 -5.31 -4.62 3.89
N ALA A 93 -4.54 -4.85 4.95
CA ALA A 93 -3.81 -3.77 5.60
C ALA A 93 -2.82 -3.13 4.61
N VAL A 94 -3.11 -1.88 4.22
CA VAL A 94 -2.23 -1.05 3.39
C VAL A 94 -1.50 -0.06 4.30
N LYS A 95 -0.25 0.23 3.97
CA LYS A 95 0.55 1.28 4.60
C LYS A 95 0.06 2.65 4.17
#